data_AF-A0A6N6ML78-F1
#
_entry.id   AF-A0A6N6ML78-F1
#
_cell.length_a   1.000
_cell.length_b   1.000
_cell.length_c   1.000
_cell.angle_alpha   90.00
_cell.angle_beta   90.00
_cell.angle_gamma   90.00
#
_symmetry.space_group_name_H-M   'P 1'
#
loop_
_entity.id
_entity.type
_entity.pdbx_description
1 polymer ?
#
loop_
_entity_poly.entity_id
_entity_poly.type
_entity_poly.pdbx_seq_one_letter_code
_entity_poly.pdbx_strand_id
1 'polypeptide(L)'
;MTRAPSQSAPSDTVIGWDLGGVHVKAALIAEGRVRAVVQAPCALWRGPAALDKTLAELPDWARGHARHAVTMTGELTDCFRDRTDGVETISGWARANLPGSVSIYAGRAGFVAPEAAVARALDIASANWHATAALAGRCVTDALLVDIGSTTADLIPIVAGLPAATGYSDAERLETGELVYSGVVRTPLLALADHAPFRGRRTRLMAETFATTADIYRLTGDLPEGADQQHSADLKGKSIPESETRLARMIGRDRSEAGGPAWRALAEHFAEAQMRPLQDAAATLLSRPDLDAEAPLVMCGAGCFLAERLASRLGRRCRAFTDLIAEHIAGEPDWASTCGPAVAVGLLSAL
;
A
#
# COMPACT_ATOMS: atom_id res chain seq x y z
N MET A 1 -38.93 -30.96 15.31
CA MET A 1 -37.82 -30.09 15.75
C MET A 1 -36.53 -30.65 15.18
N THR A 2 -36.20 -30.25 13.96
CA THR A 2 -34.98 -30.64 13.24
C THR A 2 -33.91 -29.61 13.57
N ARG A 3 -32.90 -30.00 14.35
CA ARG A 3 -31.70 -29.21 14.60
C ARG A 3 -30.96 -29.05 13.27
N ALA A 4 -30.82 -27.81 12.79
CA ALA A 4 -29.93 -27.48 11.71
C ALA A 4 -28.48 -27.82 12.12
N PRO A 5 -27.64 -28.35 11.21
CA PRO A 5 -26.25 -28.59 11.52
C PRO A 5 -25.55 -27.24 11.71
N SER A 6 -24.93 -27.06 12.88
CA SER A 6 -23.98 -25.98 13.10
C SER A 6 -22.81 -26.18 12.14
N GLN A 7 -22.67 -25.32 11.14
CA GLN A 7 -21.46 -25.23 10.36
C GLN A 7 -20.34 -24.77 11.30
N SER A 8 -19.59 -25.72 11.85
CA SER A 8 -18.28 -25.44 12.42
C SER A 8 -17.40 -24.94 11.28
N ALA A 9 -16.85 -23.72 11.40
CA ALA A 9 -15.82 -23.25 10.50
C ALA A 9 -14.71 -24.32 10.43
N PRO A 10 -14.23 -24.71 9.24
CA PRO A 10 -13.13 -25.66 9.13
C PRO A 10 -11.92 -25.09 9.89
N SER A 11 -11.24 -25.96 10.64
CA SER A 11 -10.19 -25.63 11.63
C SER A 11 -8.94 -24.93 11.07
N ASP A 12 -8.87 -24.69 9.75
CA ASP A 12 -7.68 -24.20 9.04
C ASP A 12 -7.89 -22.86 8.30
N THR A 13 -8.98 -22.13 8.58
CA THR A 13 -9.20 -20.81 7.96
C THR A 13 -8.45 -19.71 8.71
N VAL A 14 -7.59 -18.99 7.98
CA VAL A 14 -6.90 -17.79 8.46
C VAL A 14 -7.44 -16.57 7.72
N ILE A 15 -7.64 -15.46 8.42
CA ILE A 15 -7.91 -14.16 7.79
C ILE A 15 -6.76 -13.22 8.13
N GLY A 16 -6.03 -12.81 7.09
CA GLY A 16 -5.02 -11.77 7.20
C GLY A 16 -5.65 -10.39 7.09
N TRP A 17 -5.21 -9.43 7.90
CA TRP A 17 -5.74 -8.07 7.96
C TRP A 17 -4.64 -7.03 7.87
N ASP A 18 -4.91 -5.97 7.12
CA ASP A 18 -4.20 -4.69 7.19
C ASP A 18 -5.20 -3.61 7.60
N LEU A 19 -5.15 -3.24 8.89
CA LEU A 19 -6.04 -2.23 9.47
C LEU A 19 -5.41 -0.84 9.30
N GLY A 20 -5.72 -0.22 8.17
CA GLY A 20 -5.15 1.08 7.78
C GLY A 20 -6.03 2.29 8.09
N GLY A 21 -5.41 3.47 8.05
CA GLY A 21 -6.08 4.74 8.37
C GLY A 21 -7.05 5.27 7.30
N VAL A 22 -6.95 4.71 6.09
CA VAL A 22 -7.76 5.09 4.91
C VAL A 22 -8.56 3.92 4.36
N HIS A 23 -7.99 2.70 4.44
CA HIS A 23 -8.65 1.48 4.00
C HIS A 23 -8.36 0.37 5.00
N VAL A 24 -9.33 -0.52 5.17
CA VAL A 24 -9.11 -1.85 5.75
C VAL A 24 -9.01 -2.83 4.60
N LYS A 25 -8.04 -3.74 4.69
CA LYS A 25 -7.88 -4.84 3.74
C LYS A 25 -7.92 -6.17 4.48
N ALA A 26 -8.54 -7.16 3.87
CA ALA A 26 -8.59 -8.51 4.40
C ALA A 26 -8.29 -9.55 3.31
N ALA A 27 -7.65 -10.65 3.69
CA ALA A 27 -7.35 -11.79 2.83
C ALA A 27 -7.80 -13.10 3.51
N LEU A 28 -8.68 -13.85 2.86
CA LEU A 28 -9.09 -15.18 3.28
C LEU A 28 -8.07 -16.20 2.81
N ILE A 29 -7.44 -16.91 3.75
CA ILE A 29 -6.55 -18.02 3.49
C ILE A 29 -7.24 -19.31 3.93
N ALA A 30 -7.35 -20.27 3.01
CA ALA A 30 -7.82 -21.62 3.31
C ALA A 30 -6.93 -22.64 2.62
N GLU A 31 -6.49 -23.65 3.38
CA GLU A 31 -5.58 -24.71 2.90
C GLU A 31 -4.27 -24.12 2.35
N GLY A 32 -3.71 -23.12 3.04
CA GLY A 32 -2.47 -22.44 2.64
C GLY A 32 -2.58 -21.62 1.35
N ARG A 33 -3.80 -21.31 0.87
CA ARG A 33 -4.03 -20.51 -0.33
C ARG A 33 -4.96 -19.33 -0.09
N VAL A 34 -4.64 -18.18 -0.69
CA VAL A 34 -5.50 -17.00 -0.80
C VAL A 34 -6.73 -17.37 -1.63
N ARG A 35 -7.90 -17.32 -1.00
CA ARG A 35 -9.21 -17.63 -1.63
C ARG A 35 -10.06 -16.40 -1.90
N ALA A 36 -9.83 -15.33 -1.16
CA ALA A 36 -10.53 -14.06 -1.30
C ALA A 36 -9.65 -12.91 -0.82
N VAL A 37 -9.73 -11.74 -1.44
CA VAL A 37 -9.30 -10.48 -0.82
C VAL A 37 -10.39 -9.43 -0.95
N VAL A 38 -10.37 -8.46 -0.04
CA VAL A 38 -11.26 -7.30 -0.07
C VAL A 38 -10.52 -6.08 0.47
N GLN A 39 -10.80 -4.92 -0.13
CA GLN A 39 -10.42 -3.61 0.37
C GLN A 39 -11.69 -2.78 0.54
N ALA A 40 -11.83 -2.15 1.70
CA ALA A 40 -12.93 -1.24 1.99
C ALA A 40 -12.42 0.09 2.53
N PRO A 41 -13.01 1.24 2.13
CA PRO A 41 -12.71 2.53 2.74
C PRO A 41 -12.94 2.53 4.26
N CYS A 42 -11.99 3.09 5.00
CA CYS A 42 -12.05 3.26 6.44
C CYS A 42 -11.48 4.64 6.79
N ALA A 43 -12.33 5.60 7.12
CA ALA A 43 -11.91 6.94 7.50
C ALA A 43 -11.52 6.99 8.98
N LEU A 44 -10.47 6.25 9.37
CA LEU A 44 -10.08 6.10 10.78
C LEU A 44 -9.75 7.44 11.45
N TRP A 45 -9.34 8.44 10.68
CA TRP A 45 -9.08 9.81 11.16
C TRP A 45 -10.30 10.51 11.75
N ARG A 46 -11.51 9.97 11.52
CA ARG A 46 -12.74 10.42 12.17
C ARG A 46 -13.00 9.73 13.52
N GLY A 47 -12.20 8.74 13.88
CA GLY A 47 -12.25 8.00 15.13
C GLY A 47 -12.39 6.47 14.96
N PRO A 48 -12.13 5.69 16.02
CA PRO A 48 -12.12 4.22 15.98
C PRO A 48 -13.43 3.57 15.51
N ALA A 49 -14.58 4.23 15.69
CA ALA A 49 -15.89 3.75 15.22
C ALA A 49 -15.95 3.55 13.69
N ALA A 50 -15.01 4.13 12.93
CA ALA A 50 -14.84 3.85 11.52
C ALA A 50 -14.53 2.36 11.25
N LEU A 51 -13.80 1.68 12.14
CA LEU A 51 -13.49 0.25 12.00
C LEU A 51 -14.74 -0.62 12.10
N ASP A 52 -15.65 -0.31 13.04
CA ASP A 52 -16.92 -1.03 13.19
C ASP A 52 -17.80 -0.89 11.93
N LYS A 53 -17.91 0.34 11.42
CA LYS A 53 -18.65 0.62 10.19
C LYS A 53 -18.06 -0.13 9.01
N THR A 54 -16.73 -0.06 8.84
CA THR A 54 -16.06 -0.76 7.75
C THR A 54 -16.23 -2.27 7.87
N LEU A 55 -16.08 -2.86 9.07
CA LEU A 55 -16.28 -4.30 9.29
C LEU A 55 -17.70 -4.75 8.91
N ALA A 56 -18.73 -3.95 9.20
CA ALA A 56 -20.12 -4.25 8.84
C ALA A 56 -20.35 -4.29 7.32
N GLU A 57 -19.60 -3.49 6.56
CA GLU A 57 -19.67 -3.44 5.09
C GLU A 57 -18.83 -4.53 4.40
N LEU A 58 -17.97 -5.22 5.15
CA LEU A 58 -17.14 -6.31 4.61
C LEU A 58 -17.98 -7.59 4.32
N PRO A 59 -17.52 -8.42 3.36
CA PRO A 59 -18.12 -9.71 3.06
C PRO A 59 -18.29 -10.60 4.30
N ASP A 60 -19.30 -11.48 4.29
CA ASP A 60 -19.59 -12.37 5.42
C ASP A 60 -18.39 -13.21 5.86
N TRP A 61 -17.53 -13.64 4.91
CA TRP A 61 -16.34 -14.42 5.23
C TRP A 61 -15.35 -13.65 6.12
N ALA A 62 -15.27 -12.33 5.99
CA ALA A 62 -14.39 -11.48 6.79
C ALA A 62 -14.91 -11.31 8.23
N ARG A 63 -16.21 -11.52 8.44
CA ARG A 63 -16.90 -11.45 9.74
C ARG A 63 -17.08 -12.82 10.41
N GLY A 64 -16.61 -13.90 9.77
CA GLY A 64 -16.73 -15.27 10.26
C GLY A 64 -15.71 -15.62 11.36
N HIS A 65 -15.91 -16.78 11.99
CA HIS A 65 -14.97 -17.30 12.97
C HIS A 65 -13.69 -17.83 12.31
N ALA A 66 -12.52 -17.31 12.70
CA ALA A 66 -11.24 -17.70 12.10
C ALA A 66 -10.03 -17.51 13.04
N ARG A 67 -8.85 -17.91 12.56
CA ARG A 67 -7.57 -17.40 13.07
C ARG A 67 -7.27 -16.08 12.35
N HIS A 68 -7.20 -14.98 13.08
CA HIS A 68 -6.94 -13.66 12.51
C HIS A 68 -5.48 -13.26 12.70
N ALA A 69 -4.81 -12.94 11.61
CA ALA A 69 -3.46 -12.40 11.60
C ALA A 69 -3.53 -10.92 11.21
N VAL A 70 -3.12 -10.01 12.07
CA VAL A 70 -3.38 -8.58 11.92
C VAL A 70 -2.08 -7.80 11.85
N THR A 71 -1.87 -7.05 10.77
CA THR A 71 -0.96 -5.90 10.74
C THR A 71 -1.78 -4.61 10.71
N MET A 72 -1.14 -3.49 10.99
CA MET A 72 -1.78 -2.18 10.95
C MET A 72 -0.90 -1.13 10.29
N THR A 73 -1.58 -0.16 9.69
CA THR A 73 -1.02 1.08 9.15
C THR A 73 -1.80 2.32 9.60
N GLY A 74 -2.87 2.11 10.38
CA GLY A 74 -3.74 3.16 10.87
C GLY A 74 -3.30 3.77 12.21
N GLU A 75 -2.32 3.21 12.89
CA GLU A 75 -1.91 3.60 14.25
C GLU A 75 -1.34 5.03 14.35
N LEU A 76 -0.94 5.62 13.22
CA LEU A 76 -0.45 7.01 13.11
C LEU A 76 -1.54 8.03 12.75
N THR A 77 -2.78 7.59 12.70
CA THR A 77 -3.89 8.46 12.32
C THR A 77 -4.19 9.52 13.38
N ASP A 78 -4.55 10.74 12.95
CA ASP A 78 -4.81 11.94 13.78
C ASP A 78 -5.79 11.76 14.95
N CYS A 79 -6.59 10.69 14.96
CA CYS A 79 -7.53 10.40 16.04
C CYS A 79 -6.85 9.82 17.29
N PHE A 80 -5.59 9.38 17.20
CA PHE A 80 -4.82 8.83 18.31
C PHE A 80 -3.87 9.87 18.90
N ARG A 81 -3.59 9.74 20.20
CA ARG A 81 -2.66 10.65 20.91
C ARG A 81 -1.23 10.47 20.44
N ASP A 82 -0.84 9.22 20.25
CA ASP A 82 0.45 8.81 19.73
C ASP A 82 0.32 7.42 19.10
N ARG A 83 1.43 6.92 18.54
CA ARG A 83 1.51 5.62 17.89
C ARG A 83 1.18 4.45 18.82
N THR A 84 1.55 4.55 20.11
CA THR A 84 1.28 3.48 21.09
C THR A 84 -0.21 3.39 21.40
N ASP A 85 -0.86 4.54 21.57
CA ASP A 85 -2.31 4.69 21.73
C ASP A 85 -3.07 4.10 20.51
N GLY A 86 -2.57 4.36 19.30
CA GLY A 86 -3.09 3.76 18.08
C GLY A 86 -2.95 2.24 18.04
N VAL A 87 -1.76 1.71 18.35
CA VAL A 87 -1.52 0.25 18.40
C VAL A 87 -2.41 -0.43 19.44
N GLU A 88 -2.51 0.14 20.64
CA GLU A 88 -3.37 -0.37 21.71
C GLU A 88 -4.83 -0.42 21.27
N THR A 89 -5.32 0.69 20.71
CA THR A 89 -6.73 0.82 20.32
C THR A 89 -7.10 -0.13 19.19
N ILE A 90 -6.27 -0.21 18.14
CA ILE A 90 -6.53 -1.09 16.99
C ILE A 90 -6.41 -2.56 17.41
N SER A 91 -5.42 -2.93 18.21
CA SER A 91 -5.26 -4.31 18.71
C SER A 91 -6.41 -4.72 19.62
N GLY A 92 -6.83 -3.82 20.51
CA GLY A 92 -8.00 -4.02 21.38
C GLY A 92 -9.29 -4.15 20.59
N TRP A 93 -9.48 -3.32 19.56
CA TRP A 93 -10.62 -3.42 18.64
C TRP A 93 -10.64 -4.76 17.92
N ALA A 94 -9.50 -5.19 17.37
CA ALA A 94 -9.38 -6.46 16.66
C ALA A 94 -9.75 -7.64 17.58
N ARG A 95 -9.22 -7.65 18.81
CA ARG A 95 -9.57 -8.67 19.82
C ARG A 95 -11.05 -8.70 20.14
N ALA A 96 -11.70 -7.54 20.25
CA ALA A 96 -13.10 -7.44 20.65
C ALA A 96 -14.09 -7.80 19.54
N ASN A 97 -13.75 -7.52 18.27
CA ASN A 97 -14.69 -7.58 17.16
C ASN A 97 -14.43 -8.69 16.15
N LEU A 98 -13.24 -9.29 16.11
CA LEU A 98 -12.91 -10.39 15.21
C LEU A 98 -13.17 -11.74 15.89
N PRO A 99 -14.15 -12.54 15.43
CA PRO A 99 -14.51 -13.77 16.12
C PRO A 99 -13.43 -14.86 15.98
N GLY A 100 -12.79 -15.24 17.08
CA GLY A 100 -11.81 -16.32 17.10
C GLY A 100 -10.50 -15.92 17.76
N SER A 101 -9.40 -16.49 17.29
CA SER A 101 -8.08 -16.13 17.82
C SER A 101 -7.50 -14.97 17.02
N VAL A 102 -6.89 -14.01 17.70
CA VAL A 102 -6.26 -12.84 17.07
C VAL A 102 -4.77 -12.85 17.40
N SER A 103 -3.94 -12.60 16.40
CA SER A 103 -2.50 -12.43 16.54
C SER A 103 -2.07 -11.18 15.80
N ILE A 104 -1.32 -10.31 16.48
CA ILE A 104 -0.82 -9.05 15.95
C ILE A 104 0.59 -9.26 15.43
N TYR A 105 0.86 -8.81 14.21
CA TYR A 105 2.17 -8.88 13.59
C TYR A 105 3.06 -7.77 14.15
N ALA A 106 4.14 -8.16 14.81
CA ALA A 106 5.15 -7.30 15.42
C ALA A 106 6.48 -7.35 14.64
N GLY A 107 6.39 -7.36 13.31
CA GLY A 107 7.53 -7.36 12.39
C GLY A 107 8.58 -8.43 12.73
N ARG A 108 9.76 -7.98 13.17
CA ARG A 108 10.90 -8.86 13.50
C ARG A 108 10.62 -9.81 14.68
N ALA A 109 9.70 -9.44 15.58
CA ALA A 109 9.29 -10.26 16.71
C ALA A 109 8.23 -11.32 16.34
N GLY A 110 7.77 -11.36 15.09
CA GLY A 110 6.75 -12.31 14.64
C GLY A 110 5.36 -11.94 15.14
N PHE A 111 4.55 -12.94 15.47
CA PHE A 111 3.17 -12.74 15.94
C PHE A 111 3.10 -12.70 17.47
N VAL A 112 2.37 -11.73 18.01
CA VAL A 112 2.11 -11.58 19.44
C VAL A 112 0.61 -11.55 19.74
N ALA A 113 0.23 -11.88 20.98
CA ALA A 113 -1.15 -11.72 21.43
C ALA A 113 -1.52 -10.22 21.55
N PRO A 114 -2.79 -9.83 21.33
CA PRO A 114 -3.22 -8.44 21.43
C PRO A 114 -2.89 -7.78 22.79
N GLU A 115 -2.87 -8.55 23.87
CA GLU A 115 -2.52 -8.08 25.21
C GLU A 115 -1.05 -7.63 25.32
N ALA A 116 -0.17 -8.16 24.47
CA ALA A 116 1.24 -7.78 24.42
C ALA A 116 1.50 -6.58 23.49
N ALA A 117 0.46 -6.04 22.82
CA ALA A 117 0.63 -5.04 21.77
C ALA A 117 1.30 -3.75 22.28
N VAL A 118 0.93 -3.26 23.47
CA VAL A 118 1.55 -2.05 24.06
C VAL A 118 3.04 -2.25 24.32
N ALA A 119 3.43 -3.39 24.88
CA ALA A 119 4.84 -3.71 25.15
C ALA A 119 5.68 -3.86 23.87
N ARG A 120 5.01 -4.07 22.72
CA ARG A 120 5.59 -4.26 21.39
C ARG A 120 5.19 -3.17 20.42
N ALA A 121 4.70 -2.02 20.90
CA ALA A 121 4.10 -1.01 20.03
C ALA A 121 5.09 -0.50 18.96
N LEU A 122 6.37 -0.37 19.32
CA LEU A 122 7.43 0.00 18.38
C LEU A 122 7.68 -1.07 17.32
N ASP A 123 7.55 -2.35 17.66
CA ASP A 123 7.73 -3.48 16.74
C ASP A 123 6.50 -3.66 15.81
N ILE A 124 5.30 -3.30 16.29
CA ILE A 124 4.02 -3.46 15.57
C ILE A 124 3.74 -2.30 14.62
N ALA A 125 4.03 -1.09 15.06
CA ALA A 125 3.68 0.09 14.28
C ALA A 125 4.37 0.09 12.92
N SER A 126 3.55 0.29 11.90
CA SER A 126 3.96 0.37 10.50
C SER A 126 4.68 -0.89 10.03
N ALA A 127 4.42 -2.07 10.60
CA ALA A 127 5.08 -3.34 10.24
C ALA A 127 4.53 -4.00 8.95
N ASN A 128 3.60 -3.34 8.24
CA ASN A 128 2.95 -3.87 7.05
C ASN A 128 3.94 -4.12 5.89
N TRP A 129 4.92 -3.23 5.69
CA TRP A 129 5.98 -3.40 4.69
C TRP A 129 6.84 -4.62 5.02
N HIS A 130 7.11 -4.85 6.31
CA HIS A 130 7.91 -5.95 6.79
C HIS A 130 7.24 -7.29 6.51
N ALA A 131 5.91 -7.37 6.67
CA ALA A 131 5.16 -8.59 6.36
C ALA A 131 5.32 -8.99 4.89
N THR A 132 5.11 -8.06 3.96
CA THR A 132 5.26 -8.30 2.51
C THR A 132 6.68 -8.73 2.16
N ALA A 133 7.69 -8.03 2.71
CA ALA A 133 9.10 -8.37 2.48
C ALA A 133 9.46 -9.74 3.06
N ALA A 134 8.96 -10.07 4.25
CA ALA A 134 9.23 -11.35 4.92
C ALA A 134 8.62 -12.52 4.14
N LEU A 135 7.41 -12.36 3.59
CA LEU A 135 6.83 -13.38 2.73
C LEU A 135 7.58 -13.50 1.41
N ALA A 136 7.92 -12.39 0.76
CA ALA A 136 8.71 -12.41 -0.47
C ALA A 136 10.07 -13.09 -0.27
N GLY A 137 10.73 -12.87 0.88
CA GLY A 137 11.99 -13.52 1.24
C GLY A 137 11.91 -15.04 1.41
N ARG A 138 10.71 -15.60 1.69
CA ARG A 138 10.51 -17.06 1.65
C ARG A 138 10.57 -17.62 0.22
N CYS A 139 10.36 -16.79 -0.80
CA CYS A 139 10.27 -17.19 -2.20
C CYS A 139 11.49 -16.77 -3.04
N VAL A 140 12.26 -15.78 -2.59
CA VAL A 140 13.44 -15.25 -3.30
C VAL A 140 14.55 -14.94 -2.30
N THR A 141 15.79 -15.23 -2.69
CA THR A 141 16.96 -15.00 -1.82
C THR A 141 17.32 -13.54 -1.75
N ASP A 142 17.52 -12.88 -2.89
CA ASP A 142 17.91 -11.48 -2.95
C ASP A 142 16.98 -10.71 -3.89
N ALA A 143 16.48 -9.56 -3.45
CA ALA A 143 15.60 -8.67 -4.23
C ALA A 143 15.49 -7.27 -3.62
N LEU A 144 14.95 -6.35 -4.38
CA LEU A 144 14.36 -5.11 -3.86
C LEU A 144 12.84 -5.22 -3.98
N LEU A 145 12.12 -5.35 -2.85
CA LEU A 145 10.67 -5.16 -2.85
C LEU A 145 10.37 -3.70 -3.13
N VAL A 146 9.45 -3.44 -4.07
CA VAL A 146 8.94 -2.11 -4.42
C VAL A 146 7.42 -2.16 -4.34
N ASP A 147 6.87 -1.79 -3.18
CA ASP A 147 5.43 -1.74 -2.94
C ASP A 147 4.94 -0.30 -3.06
N ILE A 148 4.23 0.01 -4.15
CA ILE A 148 3.75 1.37 -4.43
C ILE A 148 2.25 1.40 -4.21
N GLY A 149 1.85 2.05 -3.12
CA GLY A 149 0.47 2.26 -2.76
C GLY A 149 -0.14 3.54 -3.37
N SER A 150 -1.30 3.91 -2.84
CA SER A 150 -1.97 5.16 -3.19
C SER A 150 -1.26 6.40 -2.63
N THR A 151 -0.47 6.25 -1.56
CA THR A 151 0.14 7.35 -0.79
C THR A 151 1.67 7.30 -0.78
N THR A 152 2.23 6.11 -0.60
CA THR A 152 3.65 5.89 -0.33
C THR A 152 4.19 4.78 -1.24
N ALA A 153 5.52 4.72 -1.33
CA ALA A 153 6.26 3.64 -1.94
C ALA A 153 7.28 3.09 -0.94
N ASP A 154 7.17 1.81 -0.60
CA ASP A 154 8.09 1.10 0.27
C ASP A 154 9.13 0.37 -0.59
N LEU A 155 10.41 0.68 -0.38
CA LEU A 155 11.53 0.06 -1.10
C LEU A 155 12.38 -0.73 -0.11
N ILE A 156 12.17 -2.05 -0.03
CA ILE A 156 12.74 -2.87 1.04
C ILE A 156 13.73 -3.89 0.47
N PRO A 157 15.02 -3.80 0.80
CA PRO A 157 15.98 -4.84 0.46
C PRO A 157 15.61 -6.17 1.11
N ILE A 158 15.71 -7.24 0.34
CA ILE A 158 15.65 -8.63 0.80
C ILE A 158 17.01 -9.22 0.52
N VAL A 159 17.68 -9.72 1.55
CA VAL A 159 19.01 -10.34 1.47
C VAL A 159 18.96 -11.70 2.14
N ALA A 160 19.49 -12.73 1.48
CA ALA A 160 19.49 -14.10 1.98
C ALA A 160 18.11 -14.61 2.48
N GLY A 161 17.04 -14.17 1.81
CA GLY A 161 15.65 -14.54 2.11
C GLY A 161 15.02 -13.78 3.27
N LEU A 162 15.66 -12.72 3.77
CA LEU A 162 15.19 -11.95 4.92
C LEU A 162 15.06 -10.46 4.59
N PRO A 163 14.06 -9.74 5.15
CA PRO A 163 14.03 -8.28 5.09
C PRO A 163 15.31 -7.69 5.70
N ALA A 164 16.04 -6.90 4.93
CA ALA A 164 17.33 -6.32 5.29
C ALA A 164 17.27 -4.79 5.38
N ALA A 165 16.15 -4.27 5.89
CA ALA A 165 15.94 -2.83 6.07
C ALA A 165 16.93 -2.23 7.08
N THR A 166 17.43 -1.04 6.77
CA THR A 166 18.32 -0.23 7.59
C THR A 166 17.52 0.55 8.63
N GLY A 167 16.44 1.21 8.19
CA GLY A 167 15.47 1.87 9.04
C GLY A 167 14.32 0.93 9.39
N TYR A 168 13.73 1.12 10.58
CA TYR A 168 12.53 0.38 10.99
C TYR A 168 11.32 1.29 11.07
N SER A 169 11.47 2.45 11.71
CA SER A 169 10.42 3.46 11.77
C SER A 169 10.29 4.22 10.44
N ASP A 170 9.14 4.82 10.19
CA ASP A 170 8.95 5.67 9.00
C ASP A 170 9.98 6.81 8.92
N ALA A 171 10.39 7.38 10.05
CA ALA A 171 11.40 8.42 10.10
C ALA A 171 12.75 7.92 9.57
N GLU A 172 13.24 6.80 10.10
CA GLU A 172 14.49 6.19 9.65
C GLU A 172 14.39 5.75 8.17
N ARG A 173 13.25 5.19 7.77
CA ARG A 173 13.02 4.74 6.39
C ARG A 173 12.97 5.89 5.39
N LEU A 174 12.48 7.06 5.80
CA LEU A 174 12.56 8.29 5.00
C LEU A 174 14.01 8.76 4.84
N GLU A 175 14.84 8.61 5.88
CA GLU A 175 16.27 8.97 5.83
C GLU A 175 17.09 8.02 4.97
N THR A 176 16.74 6.73 4.95
CA THR A 176 17.48 5.67 4.22
C THR A 176 16.99 5.48 2.78
N GLY A 177 15.87 6.10 2.40
CA GLY A 177 15.22 5.88 1.10
C GLY A 177 14.38 4.60 1.00
N GLU A 178 14.16 3.90 2.11
CA GLU A 178 13.32 2.69 2.19
C GLU A 178 11.82 3.02 2.26
N LEU A 179 11.50 4.31 2.44
CA LEU A 179 10.18 4.89 2.29
C LEU A 179 10.29 6.16 1.45
N VAL A 180 9.65 6.16 0.27
CA VAL A 180 9.43 7.36 -0.52
C VAL A 180 7.98 7.78 -0.33
N TYR A 181 7.75 9.01 0.16
CA TYR A 181 6.39 9.50 0.43
C TYR A 181 5.66 9.96 -0.84
N SER A 182 5.50 9.03 -1.78
CA SER A 182 4.82 9.25 -3.04
C SER A 182 4.11 7.98 -3.50
N GLY A 183 2.85 8.11 -3.89
CA GLY A 183 2.02 7.02 -4.40
C GLY A 183 1.24 7.44 -5.64
N VAL A 184 0.47 6.52 -6.21
CA VAL A 184 -0.14 6.73 -7.53
C VAL A 184 -1.49 7.46 -7.50
N VAL A 185 -2.00 7.83 -6.32
CA VAL A 185 -3.31 8.48 -6.18
C VAL A 185 -3.23 9.83 -5.47
N ARG A 186 -2.60 9.88 -4.30
CA ARG A 186 -2.85 10.95 -3.31
C ARG A 186 -1.79 12.04 -3.28
N THR A 187 -0.63 11.81 -3.87
CA THR A 187 0.49 12.74 -3.77
C THR A 187 0.12 14.06 -4.45
N PRO A 188 0.09 15.19 -3.72
CA PRO A 188 -0.16 16.50 -4.33
C PRO A 188 0.98 16.85 -5.29
N LEU A 189 0.67 17.40 -6.46
CA LEU A 189 1.72 17.70 -7.45
C LEU A 189 2.74 18.75 -6.98
N LEU A 190 2.34 19.62 -6.04
CA LEU A 190 3.21 20.53 -5.30
C LEU A 190 4.40 19.81 -4.64
N ALA A 191 4.22 18.57 -4.18
CA ALA A 191 5.26 17.80 -3.52
C ALA A 191 6.32 17.25 -4.49
N LEU A 192 6.03 17.27 -5.80
CA LEU A 192 6.91 16.68 -6.82
C LEU A 192 7.81 17.72 -7.50
N ALA A 193 7.34 18.97 -7.66
CA ALA A 193 8.08 20.03 -8.32
C ALA A 193 7.57 21.42 -7.89
N ASP A 194 8.42 22.45 -8.03
CA ASP A 194 8.05 23.86 -7.81
C ASP A 194 7.74 24.62 -9.12
N HIS A 195 7.89 23.95 -10.26
CA HIS A 195 7.61 24.45 -11.60
C HIS A 195 7.32 23.31 -12.57
N ALA A 196 6.72 23.64 -13.72
CA ALA A 196 6.56 22.71 -14.84
C ALA A 196 6.75 23.41 -16.20
N PRO A 197 7.23 22.69 -17.23
CA PRO A 197 7.31 23.23 -18.58
C PRO A 197 5.91 23.29 -19.22
N PHE A 198 5.59 24.41 -19.84
CA PHE A 198 4.36 24.56 -20.61
C PHE A 198 4.59 25.51 -21.78
N ARG A 199 4.36 25.02 -23.01
CA ARG A 199 4.55 25.79 -24.27
C ARG A 199 5.91 26.50 -24.35
N GLY A 200 6.98 25.76 -24.06
CA GLY A 200 8.36 26.26 -24.12
C GLY A 200 8.76 27.21 -22.98
N ARG A 201 7.89 27.42 -21.98
CA ARG A 201 8.20 28.24 -20.80
C ARG A 201 8.25 27.42 -19.53
N ARG A 202 9.11 27.82 -18.60
CA ARG A 202 9.15 27.30 -17.23
C ARG A 202 8.12 28.06 -16.38
N THR A 203 7.04 27.40 -15.97
CA THR A 203 5.94 28.01 -15.23
C THR A 203 5.99 27.58 -13.77
N ARG A 204 6.01 28.54 -12.83
CA ARG A 204 5.89 28.25 -11.39
C ARG A 204 4.52 27.64 -11.09
N LEU A 205 4.46 26.73 -10.13
CA LEU A 205 3.19 26.17 -9.69
C LEU A 205 2.44 27.13 -8.78
N MET A 206 1.12 27.12 -8.89
CA MET A 206 0.24 27.68 -7.86
C MET A 206 0.42 26.85 -6.58
N ALA A 207 0.56 27.51 -5.42
CA ALA A 207 0.79 26.87 -4.13
C ALA A 207 -0.50 26.30 -3.49
N GLU A 208 -1.29 25.61 -4.30
CA GLU A 208 -2.59 25.04 -3.94
C GLU A 208 -2.65 23.57 -4.38
N THR A 209 -3.36 22.73 -3.63
CA THR A 209 -3.50 21.30 -3.96
C THR A 209 -4.61 21.08 -4.99
N PHE A 210 -4.47 21.63 -6.21
CA PHE A 210 -5.50 21.47 -7.24
C PHE A 210 -5.54 20.08 -7.85
N ALA A 211 -4.38 19.41 -7.98
CA ALA A 211 -4.26 18.10 -8.62
C ALA A 211 -3.36 17.16 -7.83
N THR A 212 -3.58 15.86 -8.01
CA THR A 212 -2.76 14.79 -7.40
C THR A 212 -2.20 13.83 -8.45
N THR A 213 -1.41 12.85 -8.02
CA THR A 213 -0.90 11.78 -8.89
C THR A 213 -2.01 10.95 -9.55
N ALA A 214 -3.21 10.86 -8.96
CA ALA A 214 -4.36 10.25 -9.63
C ALA A 214 -4.72 10.97 -10.94
N ASP A 215 -4.66 12.31 -10.94
CA ASP A 215 -4.98 13.10 -12.14
C ASP A 215 -3.95 12.88 -13.23
N ILE A 216 -2.65 12.87 -12.90
CA ILE A 216 -1.61 12.71 -13.91
C ILE A 216 -1.65 11.30 -14.51
N TYR A 217 -1.80 10.24 -13.70
CA TYR A 217 -1.83 8.89 -14.22
C TYR A 217 -3.12 8.55 -14.96
N ARG A 218 -4.23 9.24 -14.64
CA ARG A 218 -5.43 9.16 -15.47
C ARG A 218 -5.22 9.78 -16.84
N LEU A 219 -4.52 10.91 -16.92
CA LEU A 219 -4.25 11.61 -18.18
C LEU A 219 -3.23 10.88 -19.07
N THR A 220 -2.25 10.20 -18.45
CA THR A 220 -1.31 9.32 -19.18
C THR A 220 -1.94 7.98 -19.55
N GLY A 221 -3.03 7.58 -18.88
CA GLY A 221 -3.72 6.31 -19.11
C GLY A 221 -3.14 5.14 -18.32
N ASP A 222 -2.31 5.42 -17.31
CA ASP A 222 -1.61 4.42 -16.51
C ASP A 222 -2.33 4.06 -15.21
N LEU A 223 -3.27 4.89 -14.73
CA LEU A 223 -3.95 4.68 -13.46
C LEU A 223 -4.84 3.42 -13.56
N PRO A 224 -4.60 2.37 -12.75
CA PRO A 224 -5.43 1.17 -12.79
C PRO A 224 -6.88 1.47 -12.42
N GLU A 225 -7.80 0.72 -13.02
CA GLU A 225 -9.22 0.81 -12.71
C GLU A 225 -9.45 0.51 -11.22
N GLY A 226 -10.30 1.30 -10.55
CA GLY A 226 -10.61 1.13 -9.14
C GLY A 226 -9.51 1.56 -8.15
N ALA A 227 -8.32 1.99 -8.61
CA ALA A 227 -7.24 2.43 -7.72
C ALA A 227 -7.56 3.77 -7.01
N ASP A 228 -8.18 4.72 -7.72
CA ASP A 228 -8.59 5.99 -7.14
C ASP A 228 -9.98 5.88 -6.49
N GLN A 229 -10.00 5.54 -5.19
CA GLN A 229 -11.20 5.44 -4.35
C GLN A 229 -11.51 6.72 -3.55
N GLN A 230 -10.68 7.77 -3.65
CA GLN A 230 -10.82 8.99 -2.84
C GLN A 230 -11.63 10.07 -3.54
N HIS A 231 -12.06 11.12 -2.84
CA HIS A 231 -12.58 12.28 -3.56
C HIS A 231 -11.47 12.97 -4.33
N SER A 232 -11.79 13.53 -5.50
CA SER A 232 -10.88 14.44 -6.20
C SER A 232 -10.63 15.69 -5.34
N ALA A 233 -9.51 16.38 -5.58
CA ALA A 233 -9.13 17.54 -4.79
C ALA A 233 -10.18 18.67 -4.79
N ASP A 234 -10.97 18.80 -5.87
CA ASP A 234 -12.05 19.77 -5.99
C ASP A 234 -13.45 19.19 -5.69
N LEU A 235 -13.51 17.96 -5.19
CA LEU A 235 -14.74 17.21 -4.88
C LEU A 235 -15.68 17.01 -6.09
N LYS A 236 -15.17 17.14 -7.31
CA LYS A 236 -15.90 16.88 -8.56
C LYS A 236 -15.61 15.48 -9.10
N GLY A 237 -16.10 15.21 -10.31
CA GLY A 237 -15.82 13.95 -10.98
C GLY A 237 -14.35 13.77 -11.36
N LYS A 238 -14.09 12.56 -11.85
CA LYS A 238 -12.75 12.04 -12.16
C LYS A 238 -12.59 11.76 -13.65
N SER A 239 -13.37 12.41 -14.51
CA SER A 239 -13.20 12.25 -15.95
C SER A 239 -11.87 12.86 -16.42
N ILE A 240 -11.44 12.51 -17.64
CA ILE A 240 -10.30 13.13 -18.32
C ILE A 240 -10.47 14.67 -18.35
N PRO A 241 -11.60 15.25 -18.83
CA PRO A 241 -11.88 16.68 -18.73
C PRO A 241 -11.69 17.32 -17.35
N GLU A 242 -12.14 16.65 -16.29
CA GLU A 242 -12.05 17.18 -14.93
C GLU A 242 -10.62 17.13 -14.40
N SER A 243 -9.86 16.10 -14.76
CA SER A 243 -8.44 15.96 -14.43
C SER A 243 -7.60 17.01 -15.16
N GLU A 244 -7.89 17.28 -16.45
CA GLU A 244 -7.27 18.38 -17.20
C GLU A 244 -7.55 19.74 -16.56
N THR A 245 -8.77 19.95 -16.04
CA THR A 245 -9.15 21.19 -15.35
C THR A 245 -8.33 21.40 -14.08
N ARG A 246 -8.20 20.36 -13.25
CA ARG A 246 -7.36 20.38 -12.06
C ARG A 246 -5.88 20.62 -12.40
N LEU A 247 -5.35 19.92 -13.41
CA LEU A 247 -3.96 20.07 -13.84
C LEU A 247 -3.66 21.46 -14.42
N ALA A 248 -4.55 22.05 -15.21
CA ALA A 248 -4.37 23.39 -15.76
C ALA A 248 -4.25 24.45 -14.66
N ARG A 249 -5.04 24.33 -13.59
CA ARG A 249 -4.99 25.24 -12.43
C ARG A 249 -3.66 25.22 -11.70
N MET A 250 -2.94 24.08 -11.70
CA MET A 250 -1.60 23.99 -11.11
C MET A 250 -0.62 25.00 -11.72
N ILE A 251 -0.82 25.40 -12.98
CA ILE A 251 0.03 26.39 -13.67
C ILE A 251 -0.71 27.71 -13.95
N GLY A 252 -1.79 27.98 -13.20
CA GLY A 252 -2.58 29.21 -13.31
C GLY A 252 -3.29 29.38 -14.66
N ARG A 253 -3.76 28.27 -15.24
CA ARG A 253 -4.44 28.23 -16.55
C ARG A 253 -5.82 27.62 -16.43
N ASP A 254 -6.64 27.89 -17.44
CA ASP A 254 -7.89 27.19 -17.70
C ASP A 254 -7.70 26.07 -18.72
N ARG A 255 -8.49 25.00 -18.57
CA ARG A 255 -8.47 23.85 -19.47
C ARG A 255 -8.64 24.22 -20.95
N SER A 256 -9.47 25.22 -21.24
CA SER A 256 -9.75 25.68 -22.62
C SER A 256 -8.52 26.29 -23.31
N GLU A 257 -7.48 26.65 -22.58
CA GLU A 257 -6.30 27.28 -23.15
C GLU A 257 -5.39 26.32 -23.92
N ALA A 258 -5.54 25.00 -23.78
CA ALA A 258 -4.80 24.00 -24.55
C ALA A 258 -5.59 22.71 -24.80
N GLY A 259 -5.15 21.92 -25.78
CA GLY A 259 -5.74 20.62 -26.11
C GLY A 259 -5.17 19.48 -25.26
N GLY A 260 -5.87 18.34 -25.25
CA GLY A 260 -5.49 17.14 -24.48
C GLY A 260 -4.03 16.69 -24.62
N PRO A 261 -3.38 16.72 -25.81
CA PRO A 261 -1.97 16.38 -25.93
C PRO A 261 -1.03 17.26 -25.07
N ALA A 262 -1.34 18.54 -24.92
CA ALA A 262 -0.53 19.44 -24.08
C ALA A 262 -0.72 19.16 -22.59
N TRP A 263 -1.94 18.82 -22.16
CA TRP A 263 -2.22 18.43 -20.79
C TRP A 263 -1.62 17.07 -20.43
N ARG A 264 -1.63 16.12 -21.37
CA ARG A 264 -0.92 14.85 -21.22
C ARG A 264 0.59 15.05 -21.10
N ALA A 265 1.21 15.87 -21.94
CA ALA A 265 2.65 16.16 -21.82
C ALA A 265 3.01 16.81 -20.48
N LEU A 266 2.14 17.66 -19.93
CA LEU A 266 2.31 18.21 -18.59
C LEU A 266 2.17 17.14 -17.50
N ALA A 267 1.21 16.21 -17.64
CA ALA A 267 1.06 15.07 -16.75
C ALA A 267 2.29 14.15 -16.77
N GLU A 268 2.83 13.86 -17.96
CA GLU A 268 4.06 13.07 -18.16
C GLU A 268 5.26 13.73 -17.47
N HIS A 269 5.36 15.05 -17.48
CA HIS A 269 6.40 15.77 -16.73
C HIS A 269 6.30 15.53 -15.21
N PHE A 270 5.10 15.56 -14.64
CA PHE A 270 4.92 15.26 -13.22
C PHE A 270 5.15 13.78 -12.91
N ALA A 271 4.77 12.87 -13.80
CA ALA A 271 5.05 11.44 -13.65
C ALA A 271 6.58 11.21 -13.66
N GLU A 272 7.32 11.91 -14.52
CA GLU A 272 8.78 11.92 -14.51
C GLU A 272 9.34 12.49 -13.20
N ALA A 273 8.76 13.58 -12.69
CA ALA A 273 9.17 14.18 -11.42
C ALA A 273 8.98 13.21 -10.24
N GLN A 274 7.91 12.39 -10.25
CA GLN A 274 7.70 11.33 -9.26
C GLN A 274 8.68 10.15 -9.43
N MET A 275 9.04 9.78 -10.66
CA MET A 275 9.95 8.66 -10.91
C MET A 275 11.36 8.90 -10.35
N ARG A 276 11.85 10.14 -10.39
CA ARG A 276 13.21 10.50 -9.95
C ARG A 276 13.53 10.10 -8.50
N PRO A 277 12.76 10.51 -7.47
CA PRO A 277 13.05 10.09 -6.10
C PRO A 277 12.96 8.58 -5.90
N LEU A 278 12.08 7.88 -6.63
CA LEU A 278 12.02 6.40 -6.60
C LEU A 278 13.29 5.78 -7.19
N GLN A 279 13.79 6.33 -8.29
CA GLN A 279 15.03 5.90 -8.93
C GLN A 279 16.25 6.16 -8.06
N ASP A 280 16.34 7.34 -7.43
CA ASP A 280 17.45 7.70 -6.55
C ASP A 280 17.48 6.80 -5.30
N ALA A 281 16.31 6.56 -4.70
CA ALA A 281 16.16 5.63 -3.58
C ALA A 281 16.54 4.20 -3.97
N ALA A 282 16.01 3.68 -5.08
CA ALA A 282 16.34 2.35 -5.56
C ALA A 282 17.83 2.20 -5.91
N ALA A 283 18.43 3.20 -6.56
CA ALA A 283 19.87 3.18 -6.87
C ALA A 283 20.73 3.14 -5.60
N THR A 284 20.34 3.89 -4.56
CA THR A 284 20.99 3.87 -3.25
C THR A 284 20.91 2.47 -2.63
N LEU A 285 19.72 1.88 -2.56
CA LEU A 285 19.50 0.57 -1.95
C LEU A 285 20.15 -0.58 -2.73
N LEU A 286 20.11 -0.52 -4.07
CA LEU A 286 20.76 -1.50 -4.95
C LEU A 286 22.29 -1.38 -4.98
N SER A 287 22.86 -0.28 -4.48
CA SER A 287 24.31 -0.11 -4.37
C SER A 287 24.93 -0.80 -3.16
N ARG A 288 24.09 -1.38 -2.28
CA ARG A 288 24.56 -2.08 -1.08
C ARG A 288 25.40 -3.31 -1.45
N PRO A 289 26.52 -3.56 -0.75
CA PRO A 289 27.43 -4.66 -1.07
C PRO A 289 26.89 -6.04 -0.67
N ASP A 290 25.88 -6.09 0.20
CA ASP A 290 25.23 -7.31 0.67
C ASP A 290 24.05 -7.74 -0.21
N LEU A 291 23.72 -6.99 -1.26
CA LEU A 291 22.65 -7.32 -2.20
C LEU A 291 23.25 -7.76 -3.55
N ASP A 292 22.71 -8.83 -4.13
CA ASP A 292 23.17 -9.34 -5.43
C ASP A 292 23.08 -8.25 -6.52
N ALA A 293 24.15 -8.09 -7.29
CA ALA A 293 24.23 -7.11 -8.36
C ALA A 293 23.22 -7.37 -9.49
N GLU A 294 22.51 -8.48 -9.53
CA GLU A 294 21.43 -8.86 -10.46
C GLU A 294 20.10 -9.13 -9.74
N ALA A 295 19.98 -8.70 -8.48
CA ALA A 295 18.77 -8.80 -7.69
C ALA A 295 17.57 -8.17 -8.44
N PRO A 296 16.47 -8.91 -8.64
CA PRO A 296 15.28 -8.38 -9.29
C PRO A 296 14.55 -7.38 -8.39
N LEU A 297 13.75 -6.53 -9.02
CA LEU A 297 12.68 -5.83 -8.33
C LEU A 297 11.48 -6.76 -8.18
N VAL A 298 10.89 -6.80 -6.98
CA VAL A 298 9.62 -7.46 -6.71
C VAL A 298 8.57 -6.37 -6.56
N MET A 299 7.64 -6.27 -7.52
CA MET A 299 6.63 -5.21 -7.53
C MET A 299 5.35 -5.63 -6.80
N CYS A 300 4.80 -4.70 -6.03
CA CYS A 300 3.55 -4.89 -5.28
C CYS A 300 2.73 -3.57 -5.26
N GLY A 301 1.44 -3.69 -4.98
CA GLY A 301 0.55 -2.55 -4.79
C GLY A 301 -0.10 -2.01 -6.06
N ALA A 302 -0.83 -0.90 -5.91
CA ALA A 302 -1.56 -0.27 -7.01
C ALA A 302 -0.65 0.41 -8.05
N GLY A 303 0.62 0.65 -7.71
CA GLY A 303 1.61 1.28 -8.57
C GLY A 303 2.56 0.31 -9.27
N CYS A 304 2.20 -0.95 -9.49
CA CYS A 304 3.07 -1.92 -10.19
C CYS A 304 3.58 -1.37 -11.54
N PHE A 305 2.75 -0.67 -12.33
CA PHE A 305 3.17 -0.06 -13.58
C PHE A 305 4.35 0.92 -13.42
N LEU A 306 4.45 1.58 -12.26
CA LEU A 306 5.55 2.49 -11.94
C LEU A 306 6.80 1.71 -11.53
N ALA A 307 6.64 0.62 -10.77
CA ALA A 307 7.74 -0.28 -10.43
C ALA A 307 8.34 -0.98 -11.67
N GLU A 308 7.52 -1.36 -12.65
CA GLU A 308 7.99 -1.91 -13.94
C GLU A 308 8.85 -0.89 -14.70
N ARG A 309 8.38 0.37 -14.79
CA ARG A 309 9.14 1.47 -15.40
C ARG A 309 10.45 1.71 -14.68
N LEU A 310 10.44 1.67 -13.34
CA LEU A 310 11.63 1.80 -12.51
C LEU A 310 12.63 0.67 -12.80
N ALA A 311 12.19 -0.58 -12.84
CA ALA A 311 13.03 -1.73 -13.16
C ALA A 311 13.67 -1.59 -14.56
N SER A 312 12.90 -1.17 -15.56
CA SER A 312 13.40 -0.90 -16.92
C SER A 312 14.50 0.16 -16.93
N ARG A 313 14.34 1.27 -16.19
CA ARG A 313 15.38 2.32 -16.08
C ARG A 313 16.66 1.84 -15.42
N LEU A 314 16.52 0.97 -14.42
CA LEU A 314 17.65 0.41 -13.68
C LEU A 314 18.31 -0.76 -14.42
N GLY A 315 17.75 -1.21 -15.56
CA GLY A 315 18.23 -2.41 -16.25
C GLY A 315 18.04 -3.68 -15.43
N ARG A 316 17.00 -3.72 -14.58
CA ARG A 316 16.73 -4.83 -13.66
C ARG A 316 15.57 -5.69 -14.14
N ARG A 317 15.64 -6.98 -13.82
CA ARG A 317 14.48 -7.88 -13.91
C ARG A 317 13.39 -7.40 -12.95
N CYS A 318 12.14 -7.54 -13.35
CA CYS A 318 10.98 -7.23 -12.51
C CYS A 318 10.10 -8.48 -12.41
N ARG A 319 9.57 -8.76 -11.21
CA ARG A 319 8.65 -9.88 -10.95
C ARG A 319 7.48 -9.37 -10.12
N ALA A 320 6.26 -9.78 -10.45
CA ALA A 320 5.13 -9.45 -9.59
C ALA A 320 5.25 -10.23 -8.27
N PHE A 321 4.89 -9.60 -7.16
CA PHE A 321 4.77 -10.28 -5.87
C PHE A 321 3.84 -11.50 -5.95
N THR A 322 2.74 -11.37 -6.69
CA THR A 322 1.77 -12.44 -6.93
C THR A 322 2.35 -13.63 -7.70
N ASP A 323 3.35 -13.41 -8.57
CA ASP A 323 4.07 -14.51 -9.25
C ASP A 323 4.93 -15.30 -8.28
N LEU A 324 5.47 -14.65 -7.22
CA LEU A 324 6.26 -15.34 -6.20
C LEU A 324 5.42 -16.29 -5.37
N ILE A 325 4.17 -15.91 -5.12
CA ILE A 325 3.23 -16.67 -4.28
C ILE A 325 2.15 -17.37 -5.11
N ALA A 326 2.39 -17.60 -6.41
CA ALA A 326 1.37 -18.11 -7.33
C ALA A 326 0.79 -19.47 -6.88
N GLU A 327 1.60 -20.34 -6.29
CA GLU A 327 1.15 -21.64 -5.75
C GLU A 327 0.18 -21.50 -4.55
N HIS A 328 0.21 -20.33 -3.92
CA HIS A 328 -0.61 -19.92 -2.79
C HIS A 328 -1.77 -19.01 -3.18
N ILE A 329 -2.06 -18.76 -4.46
CA ILE A 329 -3.23 -17.98 -4.89
C ILE A 329 -4.25 -18.90 -5.58
N ALA A 330 -5.48 -18.91 -5.08
CA ALA A 330 -6.60 -19.55 -5.75
C ALA A 330 -7.43 -18.48 -6.48
N GLY A 331 -7.20 -18.33 -7.78
CA GLY A 331 -7.95 -17.38 -8.63
C GLY A 331 -7.03 -16.47 -9.43
N GLU A 332 -7.59 -15.36 -9.92
CA GLU A 332 -6.81 -14.32 -10.61
C GLU A 332 -5.78 -13.72 -9.64
N PRO A 333 -4.61 -13.23 -10.06
CA PRO A 333 -3.59 -12.72 -9.14
C PRO A 333 -3.75 -11.22 -8.78
N ASP A 334 -4.36 -10.42 -9.67
CA ASP A 334 -4.27 -8.94 -9.62
C ASP A 334 -4.90 -8.31 -8.37
N TRP A 335 -6.04 -8.81 -7.93
CA TRP A 335 -6.70 -8.43 -6.68
C TRP A 335 -5.76 -8.54 -5.45
N ALA A 336 -4.93 -9.58 -5.37
CA ALA A 336 -4.09 -9.88 -4.21
C ALA A 336 -2.93 -8.89 -4.07
N SER A 337 -2.43 -8.34 -5.19
CA SER A 337 -1.33 -7.36 -5.19
C SER A 337 -1.70 -6.09 -4.41
N THR A 338 -2.94 -5.61 -4.54
CA THR A 338 -3.41 -4.40 -3.82
C THR A 338 -3.57 -4.63 -2.30
N CYS A 339 -3.67 -5.89 -1.89
CA CYS A 339 -3.83 -6.33 -0.51
C CYS A 339 -2.55 -7.01 0.04
N GLY A 340 -1.38 -6.71 -0.53
CA GLY A 340 -0.07 -7.31 -0.20
C GLY A 340 0.15 -7.58 1.30
N PRO A 341 0.06 -6.57 2.19
CA PRO A 341 0.29 -6.80 3.62
C PRO A 341 -0.72 -7.74 4.28
N ALA A 342 -2.02 -7.65 3.93
CA ALA A 342 -3.05 -8.53 4.46
C ALA A 342 -2.84 -9.98 3.98
N VAL A 343 -2.50 -10.16 2.69
CA VAL A 343 -2.11 -11.47 2.14
C VAL A 343 -0.88 -12.01 2.85
N ALA A 344 0.12 -11.17 3.08
CA ALA A 344 1.38 -11.55 3.69
C ALA A 344 1.19 -12.05 5.12
N VAL A 345 0.53 -11.30 6.01
CA VAL A 345 0.29 -11.78 7.38
C VAL A 345 -0.62 -13.01 7.42
N GLY A 346 -1.59 -13.12 6.50
CA GLY A 346 -2.44 -14.30 6.38
C GLY A 346 -1.62 -15.56 6.05
N LEU A 347 -0.79 -15.50 5.01
CA LEU A 347 0.05 -16.63 4.59
C LEU A 347 1.17 -16.93 5.60
N LEU A 348 1.82 -15.90 6.18
CA LEU A 348 2.84 -16.10 7.23
C LEU A 348 2.30 -16.78 8.50
N SER A 349 1.00 -16.62 8.79
CA SER A 349 0.33 -17.30 9.91
C SER A 349 -0.15 -18.70 9.53
N ALA A 350 -0.43 -18.96 8.25
CA ALA A 350 -0.93 -20.23 7.75
C ALA A 350 0.18 -21.23 7.37
N LEU A 351 1.38 -20.75 7.01
CA LEU A 351 2.55 -21.52 6.56
C LEU A 351 3.64 -21.59 7.63
#